data_AF-A0A969L819-F1
#
_entry.id   AF-A0A969L819-F1
#
_cell.length_a   1.000
_cell.length_b   1.000
_cell.length_c   1.000
_cell.angle_alpha   90.00
_cell.angle_beta   90.00
_cell.angle_gamma   90.00
#
_symmetry.space_group_name_H-M   'P 1'
#
loop_
_entity.id
_entity.type
_entity.pdbx_description
1 polymer ?
#
loop_
_entity_poly.entity_id
_entity_poly.type
_entity_poly.pdbx_seq_one_letter_code
_entity_poly.pdbx_strand_id
1 'polypeptide(L)'
;MDNIKFFKEGTMSQLEEIEFRKKGVQQLIFDHNRRLQVLKHQQAVQGLINARPEVIIEIEDIEAEVAKLQEELSRLIAEEIREKAPLVYIHNFGQRSTNVSDRALCIEWGEQFDARQTPRKIPEPAVWQSTLLPEILAIPGKLGGQGLVRLQGSAALTTGFAFGTAFQAIGRYLLEVEQFSPNGVELWYSDEQPPASQVVPELTNYSIAGNPAADEAVVVIYAAPKQSLTEVLTGVGTYWGEIEIFKNLLADQKVSQKFNGVLVLEAKAAAGGRPLQSWEAAGLAHRSVQPLKHFIGQFKPAKLHLFLATPLGLAVFLGHQWNAIGKKIQCYEWVSGDKVYAPTGELQL
;
A
#
# COMPACT_ATOMS: atom_id res chain seq x y z
N MET A 1 42.64 -9.29 41.75
CA MET A 1 42.59 -7.84 41.50
C MET A 1 42.08 -7.64 40.09
N ASP A 2 40.76 -7.46 40.03
CA ASP A 2 39.98 -6.58 39.16
C ASP A 2 40.14 -6.66 37.64
N ASN A 3 39.32 -7.52 37.05
CA ASN A 3 38.75 -7.32 35.71
C ASN A 3 37.57 -6.34 35.82
N ILE A 4 37.81 -5.07 35.58
CA ILE A 4 36.77 -4.07 35.38
C ILE A 4 36.15 -4.30 34.00
N LYS A 5 34.96 -4.92 33.97
CA LYS A 5 34.09 -4.88 32.80
C LYS A 5 33.54 -3.46 32.66
N PHE A 6 33.92 -2.78 31.59
CA PHE A 6 33.19 -1.60 31.12
C PHE A 6 31.74 -2.01 30.84
N PHE A 7 30.81 -1.47 31.62
CA PHE A 7 29.40 -1.45 31.26
C PHE A 7 29.29 -0.66 29.95
N LYS A 8 28.86 -1.33 28.87
CA LYS A 8 28.34 -0.63 27.70
C LYS A 8 27.12 0.14 28.16
N GLU A 9 27.15 1.47 28.03
CA GLU A 9 25.94 2.30 28.07
C GLU A 9 24.93 1.69 27.10
N GLY A 10 23.81 1.19 27.64
CA GLY A 10 22.75 0.62 26.85
C GLY A 10 22.17 1.72 25.98
N THR A 11 22.34 1.59 24.67
CA THR A 11 21.68 2.47 23.70
C THR A 11 20.18 2.25 23.87
N MET A 12 19.43 3.28 24.27
CA MET A 12 17.97 3.21 24.33
C MET A 12 17.44 2.79 22.96
N SER A 13 16.45 1.90 22.94
CA SER A 13 15.72 1.58 21.74
C SER A 13 14.93 2.79 21.25
N GLN A 14 14.61 2.84 19.94
CA GLN A 14 13.82 3.94 19.37
C GLN A 14 12.46 4.12 20.09
N LEU A 15 11.82 3.02 20.50
CA LEU A 15 10.58 3.09 21.29
C LEU A 15 10.78 3.76 22.65
N GLU A 16 11.88 3.44 23.35
CA GLU A 16 12.18 4.05 24.64
C GLU A 16 12.49 5.55 24.49
N GLU A 17 13.16 5.95 23.41
CA GLU A 17 13.42 7.35 23.08
C GLU A 17 12.13 8.12 22.79
N ILE A 18 11.23 7.54 21.98
CA ILE A 18 9.90 8.11 21.69
C ILE A 18 9.07 8.23 22.98
N GLU A 19 9.01 7.18 23.80
CA GLU A 19 8.25 7.20 25.05
C GLU A 19 8.79 8.22 26.05
N PHE A 20 10.12 8.35 26.16
CA PHE A 20 10.78 9.35 26.99
C PHE A 20 10.46 10.77 26.51
N ARG A 21 10.62 11.04 25.21
CA ARG A 21 10.33 12.35 24.63
C ARG A 21 8.85 12.72 24.77
N LYS A 22 7.95 11.77 24.54
CA LYS A 22 6.50 11.96 24.69
C LYS A 22 6.13 12.41 26.11
N LYS A 23 6.68 11.76 27.14
CA LYS A 23 6.47 12.16 28.55
C LYS A 23 6.99 13.57 28.82
N GLY A 24 8.16 13.92 28.28
CA GLY A 24 8.73 15.27 28.40
C GLY A 24 7.83 16.35 27.79
N VAL A 25 7.35 16.13 26.57
CA VAL A 25 6.43 17.06 25.88
C VAL A 25 5.10 17.20 26.63
N GLN A 26 4.53 16.10 27.14
CA GLN A 26 3.31 16.13 27.95
C GLN A 26 3.48 16.95 29.23
N GLN A 27 4.64 16.83 29.90
CA GLN A 27 4.95 17.61 31.10
C GLN A 27 5.06 19.11 30.77
N LEU A 28 5.73 19.47 29.68
CA LEU A 28 5.82 20.87 29.23
C LEU A 28 4.44 21.46 28.93
N ILE A 29 3.60 20.74 28.19
CA ILE A 29 2.21 21.17 27.91
C ILE A 29 1.43 21.40 29.21
N PHE A 30 1.60 20.51 30.19
CA PHE A 30 0.96 20.67 31.50
C PHE A 30 1.43 21.94 32.23
N ASP A 31 2.74 22.18 32.27
CA ASP A 31 3.34 23.33 32.94
C ASP A 31 2.93 24.66 32.26
N HIS A 32 2.94 24.70 30.92
CA HIS A 32 2.48 25.85 30.14
C HIS A 32 1.00 26.14 30.34
N ASN A 33 0.14 25.11 30.32
CA ASN A 33 -1.30 25.30 30.57
C ASN A 33 -1.57 25.81 31.99
N ARG A 34 -0.82 25.34 32.98
CA ARG A 34 -0.92 25.85 34.36
C ARG A 34 -0.55 27.34 34.41
N ARG A 35 0.53 27.75 33.74
CA ARG A 35 0.93 29.17 33.65
C ARG A 35 -0.12 30.00 32.91
N LEU A 36 -0.63 29.50 31.79
CA LEU A 36 -1.66 30.13 30.98
C LEU A 36 -2.94 30.38 31.81
N GLN A 37 -3.37 29.41 32.62
CA GLN A 37 -4.51 29.58 33.53
C GLN A 37 -4.31 30.72 34.53
N VAL A 38 -3.11 30.83 35.12
CA VAL A 38 -2.77 31.91 36.04
C VAL A 38 -2.83 33.27 35.32
N LEU A 39 -2.25 33.37 34.13
CA LEU A 39 -2.24 34.63 33.35
C LEU A 39 -3.63 35.03 32.87
N LYS A 40 -4.43 34.08 32.38
CA LYS A 40 -5.83 34.34 31.98
C LYS A 40 -6.68 34.78 33.16
N HIS A 41 -6.45 34.23 34.35
CA HIS A 41 -7.10 34.72 35.57
C HIS A 41 -6.68 36.15 35.91
N GLN A 42 -5.38 36.47 35.84
CA GLN A 42 -4.88 37.83 36.05
C GLN A 42 -5.49 38.84 35.05
N GLN A 43 -5.55 38.46 33.77
CA GLN A 43 -6.19 39.25 32.72
C GLN A 43 -7.69 39.46 32.99
N ALA A 44 -8.39 38.41 33.44
CA ALA A 44 -9.82 38.49 33.78
C ALA A 44 -10.09 39.42 34.97
N VAL A 45 -9.21 39.43 35.99
CA VAL A 45 -9.32 40.31 37.16
C VAL A 45 -9.02 41.77 36.81
N GLN A 46 -8.05 42.02 35.92
CA GLN A 46 -7.67 43.38 35.50
C GLN A 46 -8.61 43.95 34.43
N GLY A 47 -9.27 43.09 33.66
CA GLY A 47 -10.06 43.45 32.49
C GLY A 47 -9.20 43.62 31.24
N LEU A 48 -9.76 43.29 30.07
CA LEU A 48 -9.06 43.25 28.77
C LEU A 48 -8.31 44.55 28.41
N ILE A 49 -8.83 45.71 28.82
CA ILE A 49 -8.26 47.03 28.50
C ILE A 49 -7.14 47.44 29.49
N ASN A 50 -7.19 46.95 30.73
CA ASN A 50 -6.25 47.36 31.78
C ASN A 50 -5.23 46.26 32.13
N ALA A 51 -5.33 45.09 31.50
CA ALA A 51 -4.33 44.04 31.63
C ALA A 51 -2.98 44.56 31.13
N ARG A 52 -1.94 44.30 31.90
CA ARG A 52 -0.58 44.72 31.55
C ARG A 52 -0.15 44.09 30.21
N PRO A 53 0.44 44.86 29.26
CA PRO A 53 0.85 44.32 27.96
C PRO A 53 1.73 43.08 28.05
N GLU A 54 2.58 42.98 29.07
CA GLU A 54 3.46 41.83 29.28
C GLU A 54 2.67 40.54 29.56
N VAL A 55 1.50 40.64 30.22
CA VAL A 55 0.61 39.50 30.48
C VAL A 55 -0.05 39.04 29.19
N ILE A 56 -0.43 39.98 28.30
CA ILE A 56 -1.07 39.65 27.02
C ILE A 56 -0.07 38.97 26.10
N ILE A 57 1.14 39.52 25.98
CA ILE A 57 2.22 38.93 25.17
C ILE A 57 2.58 37.53 25.69
N GLU A 58 2.73 37.37 27.01
CA GLU A 58 3.04 36.06 27.59
C GLU A 58 1.92 35.03 27.36
N ILE A 59 0.66 35.45 27.35
CA ILE A 59 -0.47 34.57 26.97
C ILE A 59 -0.32 34.11 25.53
N GLU A 60 -0.09 35.05 24.59
CA GLU A 60 0.06 34.73 23.16
C GLU A 60 1.26 33.82 22.89
N ASP A 61 2.40 34.09 23.53
CA ASP A 61 3.61 33.27 23.42
C ASP A 61 3.40 31.85 23.94
N ILE A 62 2.77 31.70 25.11
CA ILE A 62 2.47 30.39 25.69
C ILE A 62 1.46 29.63 24.84
N GLU A 63 0.43 30.29 24.28
CA GLU A 63 -0.52 29.66 23.38
C GLU A 63 0.16 29.14 22.10
N ALA A 64 1.07 29.93 21.52
CA ALA A 64 1.86 29.51 20.37
C ALA A 64 2.81 28.34 20.70
N GLU A 65 3.43 28.35 21.89
CA GLU A 65 4.29 27.26 22.35
C GLU A 65 3.50 25.97 22.60
N VAL A 66 2.34 26.06 23.25
CA VAL A 66 1.43 24.91 23.44
C VAL A 66 1.01 24.33 22.10
N ALA A 67 0.68 25.15 21.10
CA ALA A 67 0.32 24.67 19.76
C ALA A 67 1.47 23.87 19.11
N LYS A 68 2.71 24.36 19.19
CA LYS A 68 3.89 23.64 18.68
C LYS A 68 4.14 22.32 19.41
N LEU A 69 4.02 22.32 20.74
CA LEU A 69 4.18 21.12 21.55
C LEU A 69 3.08 20.08 21.26
N GLN A 70 1.86 20.52 20.98
CA GLN A 70 0.75 19.64 20.57
C GLN A 70 1.02 19.00 19.20
N GLU A 71 1.58 19.75 18.25
CA GLU A 71 2.00 19.21 16.95
C GLU A 71 3.11 18.16 17.12
N GLU A 72 4.13 18.46 17.95
CA GLU A 72 5.20 17.52 18.26
C GLU A 72 4.67 16.26 18.94
N LEU A 73 3.79 16.40 19.95
CA LEU A 73 3.16 15.27 20.63
C LEU A 73 2.38 14.39 19.66
N SER A 74 1.65 15.01 18.72
CA SER A 74 0.91 14.29 17.68
C SER A 74 1.85 13.49 16.77
N ARG A 75 2.99 14.06 16.40
CA ARG A 75 4.04 13.38 15.62
C ARG A 75 4.62 12.18 16.39
N LEU A 76 4.98 12.36 17.66
CA LEU A 76 5.55 11.30 18.51
C LEU A 76 4.56 10.14 18.72
N ILE A 77 3.28 10.44 18.90
CA ILE A 77 2.23 9.42 18.99
C ILE A 77 2.14 8.63 17.67
N ALA A 78 2.20 9.31 16.52
CA ALA A 78 2.19 8.65 15.23
C ALA A 78 3.43 7.75 15.01
N GLU A 79 4.62 8.22 15.41
CA GLU A 79 5.87 7.44 15.38
C GLU A 79 5.77 6.20 16.28
N GLU A 80 5.25 6.34 17.51
CA GLU A 80 5.04 5.21 18.42
C GLU A 80 4.07 4.17 17.85
N ILE A 81 2.97 4.61 17.25
CA ILE A 81 2.00 3.71 16.59
C ILE A 81 2.67 2.94 15.45
N ARG A 82 3.49 3.62 14.63
CA ARG A 82 4.23 2.99 13.53
C ARG A 82 5.24 1.96 14.02
N GLU A 83 5.95 2.26 15.10
CA GLU A 83 6.95 1.36 15.65
C GLU A 83 6.33 0.17 16.41
N LYS A 84 5.09 0.32 16.89
CA LYS A 84 4.30 -0.78 17.46
C LYS A 84 3.46 -1.53 16.43
N ALA A 85 3.43 -1.08 15.17
CA ALA A 85 2.60 -1.67 14.12
C ALA A 85 2.97 -3.16 13.91
N PRO A 86 1.97 -4.07 13.84
CA PRO A 86 2.20 -5.44 13.43
C PRO A 86 2.94 -5.50 12.09
N LEU A 87 4.04 -6.25 12.08
CA LEU A 87 4.88 -6.44 10.92
C LEU A 87 4.65 -7.84 10.34
N VAL A 88 4.38 -7.90 9.04
CA VAL A 88 4.33 -9.14 8.27
C VAL A 88 5.49 -9.12 7.28
N TYR A 89 6.30 -10.17 7.31
CA TYR A 89 7.37 -10.38 6.34
C TYR A 89 6.99 -11.53 5.42
N ILE A 90 6.84 -11.25 4.12
CA ILE A 90 6.55 -12.29 3.11
C ILE A 90 7.70 -12.37 2.10
N HIS A 91 8.24 -13.57 1.94
CA HIS A 91 9.36 -13.82 1.04
C HIS A 91 8.96 -14.80 -0.07
N ASN A 92 8.59 -14.25 -1.23
CA ASN A 92 8.43 -15.01 -2.47
C ASN A 92 9.76 -15.09 -3.24
N PHE A 93 10.46 -13.98 -3.44
CA PHE A 93 11.65 -13.94 -4.30
C PHE A 93 12.87 -13.35 -3.60
N GLY A 94 14.05 -13.62 -4.17
CA GLY A 94 15.29 -13.00 -3.74
C GLY A 94 15.99 -13.73 -2.60
N GLN A 95 16.89 -13.02 -1.92
CA GLN A 95 17.50 -13.50 -0.69
C GLN A 95 16.69 -13.00 0.49
N ARG A 96 16.43 -13.92 1.43
CA ARG A 96 15.82 -13.58 2.71
C ARG A 96 16.64 -12.49 3.39
N SER A 97 15.96 -11.46 3.89
CA SER A 97 16.63 -10.46 4.72
C SER A 97 17.15 -11.12 5.99
N THR A 98 18.42 -10.89 6.34
CA THR A 98 18.99 -11.37 7.61
C THR A 98 18.57 -10.50 8.79
N ASN A 99 17.96 -9.34 8.54
CA ASN A 99 17.53 -8.37 9.53
C ASN A 99 16.00 -8.26 9.56
N VAL A 100 15.30 -9.38 9.69
CA VAL A 100 13.85 -9.37 9.96
C VAL A 100 13.66 -9.26 11.46
N SER A 101 12.80 -8.34 11.90
CA SER A 101 12.50 -8.16 13.32
C SER A 101 11.93 -9.44 13.93
N ASP A 102 12.34 -9.78 15.15
CA ASP A 102 11.78 -10.92 15.91
C ASP A 102 10.28 -10.78 16.18
N ARG A 103 9.73 -9.56 16.04
CA ARG A 103 8.30 -9.27 16.17
C ARG A 103 7.50 -9.53 14.89
N ALA A 104 8.17 -9.83 13.77
CA ALA A 104 7.52 -10.05 12.50
C ALA A 104 6.82 -11.41 12.44
N LEU A 105 5.60 -11.42 11.91
CA LEU A 105 4.99 -12.66 11.41
C LEU A 105 5.62 -12.99 10.07
N CYS A 106 6.54 -13.95 10.07
CA CYS A 106 7.28 -14.37 8.88
C CYS A 106 6.54 -15.47 8.11
N ILE A 107 6.41 -15.27 6.80
CA ILE A 107 5.89 -16.23 5.83
C ILE A 107 6.98 -16.48 4.79
N GLU A 108 7.54 -17.68 4.84
CA GLU A 108 8.69 -18.09 4.02
C GLU A 108 8.23 -19.02 2.89
N TRP A 109 8.16 -18.49 1.68
CA TRP A 109 7.71 -19.25 0.51
C TRP A 109 8.79 -19.35 -0.58
N GLY A 110 10.00 -18.92 -0.31
CA GLY A 110 11.11 -18.90 -1.27
C GLY A 110 11.44 -20.25 -1.91
N GLU A 111 11.02 -21.39 -1.36
CA GLU A 111 11.20 -22.71 -2.00
C GLU A 111 10.19 -22.97 -3.14
N GLN A 112 9.02 -22.31 -3.08
CA GLN A 112 7.96 -22.45 -4.08
C GLN A 112 8.18 -21.55 -5.30
N PHE A 113 9.04 -20.55 -5.17
CA PHE A 113 9.35 -19.53 -6.17
C PHE A 113 10.85 -19.58 -6.51
N ASP A 114 11.22 -19.39 -7.78
CA ASP A 114 12.64 -19.22 -8.13
C ASP A 114 12.80 -18.14 -9.20
N ALA A 115 13.26 -16.95 -8.76
CA ALA A 115 13.54 -15.83 -9.63
C ALA A 115 14.79 -16.02 -10.52
N ARG A 116 15.66 -16.98 -10.20
CA ARG A 116 16.91 -17.27 -10.93
C ARG A 116 16.72 -18.30 -12.04
N GLN A 117 15.65 -19.09 -11.98
CA GLN A 117 15.29 -20.00 -13.05
C GLN A 117 14.78 -19.21 -14.28
N THR A 118 15.06 -19.72 -15.49
CA THR A 118 14.52 -19.20 -16.74
C THR A 118 13.79 -20.33 -17.48
N PRO A 119 12.46 -20.26 -17.63
CA PRO A 119 11.56 -19.23 -17.09
C PRO A 119 11.52 -19.21 -15.56
N ARG A 120 11.19 -18.04 -14.98
CA ARG A 120 11.03 -17.87 -13.52
C ARG A 120 10.01 -18.88 -13.02
N LYS A 121 10.36 -19.62 -11.98
CA LYS A 121 9.43 -20.55 -11.32
C LYS A 121 8.45 -19.77 -10.46
N ILE A 122 7.16 -20.00 -10.71
CA ILE A 122 6.06 -19.59 -9.84
C ILE A 122 5.23 -20.83 -9.47
N PRO A 123 4.52 -20.82 -8.33
CA PRO A 123 3.65 -21.93 -7.95
C PRO A 123 2.47 -22.08 -8.91
N GLU A 124 2.08 -23.32 -9.16
CA GLU A 124 0.85 -23.67 -9.90
C GLU A 124 -0.42 -23.15 -9.18
N PRO A 125 -1.52 -22.86 -9.89
CA PRO A 125 -2.77 -22.40 -9.29
C PRO A 125 -3.28 -23.26 -8.13
N ALA A 126 -3.07 -24.59 -8.19
CA ALA A 126 -3.45 -25.50 -7.12
C ALA A 126 -2.70 -25.22 -5.80
N VAL A 127 -1.42 -24.84 -5.87
CA VAL A 127 -0.61 -24.49 -4.69
C VAL A 127 -1.07 -23.15 -4.11
N TRP A 128 -1.37 -22.19 -4.98
CA TRP A 128 -1.97 -20.92 -4.56
C TRP A 128 -3.28 -21.13 -3.79
N GLN A 129 -4.19 -21.93 -4.35
CA GLN A 129 -5.51 -22.13 -3.79
C GLN A 129 -5.51 -22.92 -2.48
N SER A 130 -4.66 -23.95 -2.39
CA SER A 130 -4.63 -24.87 -1.24
C SER A 130 -3.75 -24.40 -0.10
N THR A 131 -2.74 -23.57 -0.36
CA THR A 131 -1.70 -23.21 0.62
C THR A 131 -1.55 -21.72 0.77
N LEU A 132 -1.17 -21.01 -0.31
CA LEU A 132 -0.70 -19.62 -0.20
C LEU A 132 -1.82 -18.63 0.13
N LEU A 133 -2.93 -18.68 -0.61
CA LEU A 133 -4.06 -17.78 -0.37
C LEU A 133 -4.69 -17.99 1.01
N PRO A 134 -5.00 -19.23 1.46
CA PRO A 134 -5.51 -19.45 2.81
C PRO A 134 -4.59 -18.89 3.91
N GLU A 135 -3.28 -19.03 3.75
CA GLU A 135 -2.32 -18.53 4.73
C GLU A 135 -2.31 -16.99 4.80
N ILE A 136 -2.37 -16.30 3.64
CA ILE A 136 -2.48 -14.83 3.58
C ILE A 136 -3.79 -14.35 4.21
N LEU A 137 -4.91 -14.98 3.83
CA LEU A 137 -6.24 -14.57 4.30
C LEU A 137 -6.43 -14.82 5.81
N ALA A 138 -5.63 -15.71 6.41
CA ALA A 138 -5.62 -15.96 7.85
C ALA A 138 -4.78 -14.96 8.66
N ILE A 139 -3.93 -14.12 8.01
CA ILE A 139 -3.02 -13.20 8.70
C ILE A 139 -3.77 -12.22 9.64
N PRO A 140 -4.87 -11.56 9.25
CA PRO A 140 -5.57 -10.63 10.13
C PRO A 140 -5.97 -11.27 11.48
N GLY A 141 -6.40 -12.54 11.44
CA GLY A 141 -6.74 -13.32 12.64
C GLY A 141 -5.54 -13.65 13.54
N LYS A 142 -4.33 -13.73 12.97
CA LYS A 142 -3.09 -13.96 13.72
C LYS A 142 -2.56 -12.69 14.38
N LEU A 143 -2.82 -11.50 13.82
CA LEU A 143 -2.31 -10.23 14.32
C LEU A 143 -3.20 -9.60 15.42
N GLY A 144 -4.48 -10.02 15.52
CA GLY A 144 -5.31 -9.74 16.69
C GLY A 144 -5.79 -8.29 16.87
N GLY A 145 -5.98 -7.52 15.79
CA GLY A 145 -6.44 -6.12 15.89
C GLY A 145 -6.77 -5.44 14.56
N GLN A 146 -7.19 -4.17 14.65
CA GLN A 146 -7.38 -3.22 13.55
C GLN A 146 -6.30 -2.12 13.64
N GLY A 147 -6.06 -1.39 12.55
CA GLY A 147 -5.10 -0.27 12.53
C GLY A 147 -4.01 -0.43 11.48
N LEU A 148 -2.82 0.14 11.75
CA LEU A 148 -1.70 0.10 10.83
C LEU A 148 -1.06 -1.30 10.80
N VAL A 149 -0.84 -1.84 9.61
CA VAL A 149 -0.12 -3.10 9.38
C VAL A 149 0.98 -2.85 8.36
N ARG A 150 2.19 -3.31 8.67
CA ARG A 150 3.37 -3.18 7.80
C ARG A 150 3.59 -4.49 7.02
N LEU A 151 3.74 -4.38 5.71
CA LEU A 151 4.24 -5.45 4.85
C LEU A 151 5.69 -5.16 4.45
N GLN A 152 6.56 -6.11 4.73
CA GLN A 152 7.95 -6.12 4.28
C GLN A 152 8.23 -7.37 3.43
N GLY A 153 9.29 -7.28 2.62
CA GLY A 153 9.83 -8.40 1.87
C GLY A 153 9.67 -8.26 0.35
N SER A 154 9.96 -9.36 -0.34
CA SER A 154 9.95 -9.42 -1.80
C SER A 154 8.86 -10.37 -2.23
N ALA A 155 7.70 -9.78 -2.50
CA ALA A 155 6.48 -10.50 -2.81
C ALA A 155 6.14 -10.47 -4.30
N ALA A 156 5.45 -11.51 -4.78
CA ALA A 156 4.79 -11.50 -6.08
C ALA A 156 3.61 -10.51 -6.09
N LEU A 157 3.17 -10.03 -7.26
CA LEU A 157 2.06 -9.06 -7.33
C LEU A 157 0.73 -9.68 -6.86
N THR A 158 0.52 -10.96 -7.14
CA THR A 158 -0.60 -11.77 -6.63
C THR A 158 -0.58 -11.82 -5.11
N THR A 159 0.59 -12.05 -4.50
CA THR A 159 0.76 -12.02 -3.04
C THR A 159 0.39 -10.65 -2.49
N GLY A 160 0.91 -9.57 -3.10
CA GLY A 160 0.60 -8.20 -2.69
C GLY A 160 -0.89 -7.90 -2.77
N PHE A 161 -1.53 -8.21 -3.89
CA PHE A 161 -2.97 -8.03 -4.07
C PHE A 161 -3.79 -8.83 -3.05
N ALA A 162 -3.47 -10.12 -2.85
CA ALA A 162 -4.11 -10.95 -1.84
C ALA A 162 -3.91 -10.42 -0.41
N PHE A 163 -2.73 -9.89 -0.09
CA PHE A 163 -2.46 -9.25 1.19
C PHE A 163 -3.35 -8.02 1.41
N GLY A 164 -3.44 -7.14 0.41
CA GLY A 164 -4.37 -6.01 0.44
C GLY A 164 -5.82 -6.45 0.67
N THR A 165 -6.24 -7.52 -0.03
CA THR A 165 -7.57 -8.12 0.14
C THR A 165 -7.79 -8.67 1.54
N ALA A 166 -6.79 -9.25 2.20
CA ALA A 166 -6.91 -9.74 3.57
C ALA A 166 -7.15 -8.58 4.56
N PHE A 167 -6.57 -7.42 4.28
CA PHE A 167 -6.63 -6.24 5.13
C PHE A 167 -7.46 -5.12 4.50
N GLN A 168 -8.73 -5.37 4.16
CA GLN A 168 -9.57 -4.41 3.43
C GLN A 168 -9.73 -3.05 4.16
N ALA A 169 -9.86 -1.97 3.38
CA ALA A 169 -10.09 -0.61 3.91
C ALA A 169 -11.32 -0.51 4.83
N ILE A 170 -12.41 -1.23 4.50
CA ILE A 170 -13.63 -1.30 5.33
C ILE A 170 -13.32 -1.86 6.73
N GLY A 171 -12.30 -2.72 6.86
CA GLY A 171 -11.86 -3.29 8.13
C GLY A 171 -11.11 -2.31 9.05
N ARG A 172 -11.00 -1.03 8.68
CA ARG A 172 -10.22 0.02 9.38
C ARG A 172 -8.73 -0.29 9.47
N TYR A 173 -8.21 -1.00 8.47
CA TYR A 173 -6.77 -1.18 8.32
C TYR A 173 -6.18 0.01 7.56
N LEU A 174 -4.97 0.40 7.97
CA LEU A 174 -4.05 1.20 7.18
C LEU A 174 -2.87 0.30 6.82
N LEU A 175 -2.38 0.41 5.59
CA LEU A 175 -1.27 -0.41 5.12
C LEU A 175 -0.04 0.46 4.90
N GLU A 176 1.08 -0.04 5.41
CA GLU A 176 2.41 0.44 5.09
C GLU A 176 3.16 -0.66 4.35
N VAL A 177 3.79 -0.35 3.23
CA VAL A 177 4.45 -1.35 2.38
C VAL A 177 5.86 -0.89 2.06
N GLU A 178 6.84 -1.76 2.27
CA GLU A 178 8.17 -1.55 1.70
C GLU A 178 8.13 -1.71 0.18
N GLN A 179 8.38 -0.60 -0.51
CA GLN A 179 8.46 -0.56 -1.95
C GLN A 179 9.90 -0.29 -2.38
N PHE A 180 10.43 -1.22 -3.18
CA PHE A 180 11.72 -1.01 -3.84
C PHE A 180 11.57 0.05 -4.95
N SER A 181 12.34 1.11 -4.86
CA SER A 181 12.51 2.14 -5.87
C SER A 181 13.97 2.15 -6.37
N PRO A 182 14.28 2.82 -7.50
CA PRO A 182 15.66 2.98 -7.95
C PRO A 182 16.59 3.65 -6.91
N ASN A 183 16.03 4.39 -5.95
CA ASN A 183 16.77 5.14 -4.94
C ASN A 183 16.90 4.39 -3.60
N GLY A 184 16.34 3.17 -3.50
CA GLY A 184 16.37 2.35 -2.29
C GLY A 184 15.00 1.81 -1.92
N VAL A 185 14.84 1.47 -0.64
CA VAL A 185 13.54 1.03 -0.09
C VAL A 185 12.82 2.25 0.44
N GLU A 186 11.58 2.45 -0.02
CA GLU A 186 10.67 3.49 0.45
C GLU A 186 9.50 2.85 1.19
N LEU A 187 8.93 3.57 2.16
CA LEU A 187 7.71 3.17 2.84
C LEU A 187 6.52 3.86 2.17
N TRP A 188 5.60 3.07 1.64
CA TRP A 188 4.39 3.56 1.01
C TRP A 188 3.18 3.35 1.93
N TYR A 189 2.24 4.29 1.96
CA TYR A 189 1.06 4.27 2.83
C TYR A 189 -0.24 4.29 2.04
N SER A 190 -1.20 3.47 2.43
CA SER A 190 -2.48 3.32 1.71
C SER A 190 -3.39 4.56 1.78
N ASP A 191 -3.15 5.45 2.74
CA ASP A 191 -3.90 6.68 2.98
C ASP A 191 -3.10 7.95 2.66
N GLU A 192 -1.92 7.82 2.06
CA GLU A 192 -1.07 8.97 1.75
C GLU A 192 -1.77 9.92 0.78
N GLN A 193 -1.81 11.20 1.17
CA GLN A 193 -2.45 12.26 0.39
C GLN A 193 -1.42 12.96 -0.51
N PRO A 194 -1.85 13.49 -1.67
CA PRO A 194 -0.97 14.31 -2.50
C PRO A 194 -0.48 15.54 -1.70
N PRO A 195 0.78 15.97 -1.92
CA PRO A 195 1.24 17.27 -1.45
C PRO A 195 0.31 18.40 -1.92
N ALA A 196 0.22 19.50 -1.15
CA ALA A 196 -0.77 20.56 -1.37
C ALA A 196 -0.82 21.17 -2.79
N SER A 197 0.25 21.05 -3.58
CA SER A 197 0.36 21.56 -4.96
C SER A 197 0.26 20.47 -6.04
N GLN A 198 0.04 19.22 -5.66
CA GLN A 198 0.02 18.07 -6.56
C GLN A 198 -1.37 17.44 -6.60
N VAL A 199 -1.69 16.80 -7.73
CA VAL A 199 -2.96 16.09 -7.93
C VAL A 199 -2.66 14.64 -8.24
N VAL A 200 -3.53 13.76 -7.74
CA VAL A 200 -3.49 12.32 -8.05
C VAL A 200 -3.45 12.14 -9.57
N PRO A 201 -2.53 11.31 -10.10
CA PRO A 201 -2.42 11.07 -11.53
C PRO A 201 -3.74 10.64 -12.15
N GLU A 202 -3.97 11.06 -13.40
CA GLU A 202 -5.08 10.58 -14.19
C GLU A 202 -4.93 9.08 -14.48
N LEU A 203 -6.05 8.37 -14.34
CA LEU A 203 -6.22 7.01 -14.79
C LEU A 203 -6.94 7.06 -16.14
N THR A 204 -6.26 6.61 -17.19
CA THR A 204 -6.89 6.47 -18.51
C THR A 204 -7.59 5.13 -18.56
N ASN A 205 -8.89 5.15 -18.88
CA ASN A 205 -9.72 3.97 -18.88
C ASN A 205 -10.08 3.62 -20.31
N TYR A 206 -9.69 2.43 -20.74
CA TYR A 206 -10.11 1.86 -22.02
C TYR A 206 -11.03 0.69 -21.72
N SER A 207 -12.31 0.82 -22.11
CA SER A 207 -13.31 -0.24 -21.96
C SER A 207 -13.76 -0.67 -23.33
N ILE A 208 -13.58 -1.96 -23.64
CA ILE A 208 -13.90 -2.52 -24.96
C ILE A 208 -14.88 -3.65 -24.75
N ALA A 209 -16.00 -3.58 -25.49
CA ALA A 209 -16.99 -4.64 -25.48
C ALA A 209 -16.40 -5.89 -26.15
N GLY A 210 -16.69 -7.05 -25.57
CA GLY A 210 -16.31 -8.36 -26.05
C GLY A 210 -17.51 -9.11 -26.65
N ASN A 211 -17.45 -10.44 -26.60
CA ASN A 211 -18.56 -11.32 -26.92
C ASN A 211 -19.65 -11.24 -25.83
N PRO A 212 -20.87 -10.75 -26.13
CA PRO A 212 -21.93 -10.60 -25.11
C PRO A 212 -22.44 -11.94 -24.55
N ALA A 213 -22.13 -13.07 -25.18
CA ALA A 213 -22.47 -14.41 -24.68
C ALA A 213 -21.45 -14.97 -23.68
N ALA A 214 -20.27 -14.34 -23.55
CA ALA A 214 -19.29 -14.73 -22.54
C ALA A 214 -19.67 -14.22 -21.15
N ASP A 215 -19.17 -14.88 -20.11
CA ASP A 215 -19.38 -14.53 -18.71
C ASP A 215 -18.09 -14.14 -17.99
N GLU A 216 -16.96 -14.11 -18.68
CA GLU A 216 -15.67 -13.70 -18.13
C GLU A 216 -15.22 -12.37 -18.74
N ALA A 217 -14.48 -11.57 -17.96
CA ALA A 217 -13.92 -10.30 -18.41
C ALA A 217 -12.45 -10.13 -18.01
N VAL A 218 -11.71 -9.30 -18.75
CA VAL A 218 -10.31 -9.02 -18.49
C VAL A 218 -10.14 -7.63 -17.88
N VAL A 219 -9.29 -7.52 -16.86
CA VAL A 219 -8.86 -6.24 -16.27
C VAL A 219 -7.33 -6.19 -16.28
N VAL A 220 -6.78 -5.14 -16.88
CA VAL A 220 -5.34 -4.87 -16.92
C VAL A 220 -5.07 -3.56 -16.19
N ILE A 221 -4.23 -3.61 -15.15
CA ILE A 221 -3.72 -2.40 -14.48
C ILE A 221 -2.28 -2.19 -14.89
N TYR A 222 -2.02 -1.06 -15.53
CA TYR A 222 -0.71 -0.73 -16.06
C TYR A 222 -0.16 0.56 -15.44
N ALA A 223 0.96 0.41 -14.74
CA ALA A 223 1.72 1.48 -14.12
C ALA A 223 3.22 1.15 -14.11
N ALA A 224 3.71 0.54 -15.19
CA ALA A 224 5.10 0.11 -15.31
C ALA A 224 5.89 1.08 -16.22
N PRO A 225 6.97 1.71 -15.74
CA PRO A 225 7.76 2.63 -16.58
C PRO A 225 8.73 1.91 -17.54
N LYS A 226 9.07 0.63 -17.27
CA LYS A 226 10.10 -0.12 -18.02
C LYS A 226 9.56 -1.09 -19.06
N GLN A 227 8.26 -1.36 -19.05
CA GLN A 227 7.60 -2.29 -19.95
C GLN A 227 6.53 -1.51 -20.69
N SER A 228 6.43 -1.60 -22.01
CA SER A 228 5.38 -0.87 -22.74
C SER A 228 4.01 -1.52 -22.53
N LEU A 229 2.94 -0.73 -22.58
CA LEU A 229 1.57 -1.26 -22.52
C LEU A 229 1.32 -2.28 -23.65
N THR A 230 1.84 -2.04 -24.85
CA THR A 230 1.76 -2.98 -25.98
C THR A 230 2.40 -4.32 -25.65
N GLU A 231 3.54 -4.34 -24.95
CA GLU A 231 4.19 -5.59 -24.52
C GLU A 231 3.34 -6.34 -23.48
N VAL A 232 2.78 -5.62 -22.51
CA VAL A 232 1.87 -6.19 -21.50
C VAL A 232 0.67 -6.84 -22.19
N LEU A 233 -0.02 -6.09 -23.06
CA LEU A 233 -1.17 -6.59 -23.80
C LEU A 233 -0.80 -7.75 -24.75
N THR A 234 0.38 -7.72 -25.35
CA THR A 234 0.89 -8.83 -26.17
C THR A 234 1.00 -10.10 -25.34
N GLY A 235 1.59 -10.05 -24.14
CA GLY A 235 1.69 -11.23 -23.27
C GLY A 235 0.34 -11.72 -22.72
N VAL A 236 -0.63 -10.82 -22.48
CA VAL A 236 -2.03 -11.20 -22.18
C VAL A 236 -2.64 -11.97 -23.35
N GLY A 237 -2.48 -11.45 -24.56
CA GLY A 237 -2.96 -12.09 -25.78
C GLY A 237 -2.28 -13.43 -26.05
N THR A 238 -0.98 -13.56 -25.79
CA THR A 238 -0.23 -14.81 -25.98
C THR A 238 -0.78 -15.94 -25.11
N TYR A 239 -1.09 -15.66 -23.85
CA TYR A 239 -1.65 -16.67 -22.94
C TYR A 239 -2.93 -17.32 -23.49
N TRP A 240 -3.79 -16.52 -24.14
CA TRP A 240 -5.06 -17.01 -24.68
C TRP A 240 -5.04 -17.30 -26.19
N GLY A 241 -3.92 -17.11 -26.88
CA GLY A 241 -3.85 -17.24 -28.35
C GLY A 241 -4.61 -16.13 -29.11
N GLU A 242 -4.86 -14.98 -28.48
CA GLU A 242 -5.54 -13.80 -29.05
C GLU A 242 -4.57 -12.60 -29.22
N ILE A 243 -3.30 -12.88 -29.56
CA ILE A 243 -2.21 -11.88 -29.61
C ILE A 243 -2.60 -10.62 -30.41
N GLU A 244 -3.07 -10.79 -31.64
CA GLU A 244 -3.39 -9.64 -32.51
C GLU A 244 -4.61 -8.83 -32.04
N ILE A 245 -5.50 -9.44 -31.24
CA ILE A 245 -6.63 -8.73 -30.62
C ILE A 245 -6.09 -7.83 -29.51
N PHE A 246 -5.33 -8.40 -28.57
CA PHE A 246 -4.82 -7.63 -27.43
C PHE A 246 -3.74 -6.62 -27.82
N LYS A 247 -2.84 -6.98 -28.74
CA LYS A 247 -1.77 -6.09 -29.22
C LYS A 247 -2.32 -4.84 -29.90
N ASN A 248 -3.38 -4.97 -30.69
CA ASN A 248 -4.02 -3.86 -31.41
C ASN A 248 -5.29 -3.36 -30.70
N LEU A 249 -5.52 -3.78 -29.45
CA LEU A 249 -6.76 -3.55 -28.71
C LEU A 249 -7.15 -2.07 -28.67
N LEU A 250 -6.16 -1.20 -28.44
CA LEU A 250 -6.36 0.25 -28.34
C LEU A 250 -6.46 0.96 -29.70
N ALA A 251 -5.95 0.36 -30.77
CA ALA A 251 -5.92 0.96 -32.11
C ALA A 251 -7.11 0.52 -32.97
N ASP A 252 -7.44 -0.78 -32.94
CA ASP A 252 -8.39 -1.38 -33.88
C ASP A 252 -9.76 -1.67 -33.23
N GLN A 253 -9.90 -1.47 -31.91
CA GLN A 253 -11.08 -1.87 -31.12
C GLN A 253 -11.57 -3.30 -31.42
N LYS A 254 -10.64 -4.22 -31.72
CA LYS A 254 -10.99 -5.61 -32.02
C LYS A 254 -11.57 -6.28 -30.77
N VAL A 255 -12.67 -6.96 -30.99
CA VAL A 255 -13.51 -7.57 -29.96
C VAL A 255 -12.99 -8.99 -29.68
N SER A 256 -12.61 -9.28 -28.43
CA SER A 256 -12.30 -10.65 -27.99
C SER A 256 -13.54 -11.53 -28.11
N GLN A 257 -13.38 -12.75 -28.60
CA GLN A 257 -14.47 -13.72 -28.68
C GLN A 257 -14.65 -14.51 -27.37
N LYS A 258 -13.62 -14.50 -26.51
CA LYS A 258 -13.57 -15.24 -25.24
C LYS A 258 -14.16 -14.48 -24.07
N PHE A 259 -14.01 -13.17 -24.06
CA PHE A 259 -14.42 -12.32 -22.93
C PHE A 259 -15.58 -11.43 -23.35
N ASN A 260 -16.42 -11.03 -22.39
CA ASN A 260 -17.52 -10.11 -22.65
C ASN A 260 -17.12 -8.64 -22.55
N GLY A 261 -15.96 -8.36 -21.97
CA GLY A 261 -15.35 -7.05 -21.94
C GLY A 261 -13.88 -7.10 -21.55
N VAL A 262 -13.16 -6.04 -21.93
CA VAL A 262 -11.80 -5.78 -21.47
C VAL A 262 -11.73 -4.36 -20.91
N LEU A 263 -11.20 -4.21 -19.70
CA LEU A 263 -10.87 -2.95 -19.06
C LEU A 263 -9.36 -2.81 -18.94
N VAL A 264 -8.80 -1.73 -19.47
CA VAL A 264 -7.41 -1.32 -19.24
C VAL A 264 -7.40 -0.01 -18.48
N LEU A 265 -6.74 -0.02 -17.32
CA LEU A 265 -6.51 1.16 -16.49
C LEU A 265 -5.02 1.52 -16.56
N GLU A 266 -4.70 2.61 -17.26
CA GLU A 266 -3.33 3.10 -17.45
C GLU A 266 -3.06 4.33 -16.57
N ALA A 267 -2.02 4.23 -15.72
CA ALA A 267 -1.55 5.34 -14.91
C ALA A 267 -0.62 6.25 -15.73
N LYS A 268 -1.09 7.45 -16.11
CA LYS A 268 -0.28 8.39 -16.90
C LYS A 268 1.00 8.86 -16.21
N ALA A 269 1.11 8.79 -14.88
CA ALA A 269 2.36 9.10 -14.19
C ALA A 269 3.52 8.17 -14.60
N ALA A 270 3.23 6.92 -14.99
CA ALA A 270 4.23 6.00 -15.55
C ALA A 270 4.62 6.37 -17.00
N ALA A 271 3.77 7.11 -17.73
CA ALA A 271 4.05 7.54 -19.11
C ALA A 271 5.18 8.60 -19.19
N GLY A 272 5.49 9.28 -18.07
CA GLY A 272 6.67 10.13 -17.95
C GLY A 272 7.97 9.37 -17.67
N GLY A 273 7.95 8.04 -17.64
CA GLY A 273 9.12 7.18 -17.42
C GLY A 273 9.68 7.18 -15.99
N ARG A 274 9.11 7.98 -15.08
CA ARG A 274 9.53 8.00 -13.68
C ARG A 274 8.81 6.93 -12.85
N PRO A 275 9.43 6.45 -11.76
CA PRO A 275 8.74 5.62 -10.78
C PRO A 275 7.53 6.35 -10.18
N LEU A 276 6.50 5.59 -9.82
CA LEU A 276 5.40 6.08 -8.99
C LEU A 276 5.92 6.45 -7.59
N GLN A 277 5.25 7.41 -6.97
CA GLN A 277 5.38 7.71 -5.55
C GLN A 277 4.24 7.08 -4.75
N SER A 278 4.39 7.01 -3.43
CA SER A 278 3.41 6.41 -2.52
C SER A 278 1.99 6.99 -2.66
N TRP A 279 1.84 8.31 -2.50
CA TRP A 279 0.54 8.99 -2.64
C TRP A 279 -0.10 8.81 -4.03
N GLU A 280 0.71 8.63 -5.08
CA GLU A 280 0.19 8.34 -6.42
C GLU A 280 -0.39 6.92 -6.48
N ALA A 281 0.31 5.94 -5.91
CA ALA A 281 -0.17 4.57 -5.85
C ALA A 281 -1.46 4.47 -5.02
N ALA A 282 -1.52 5.13 -3.86
CA ALA A 282 -2.71 5.19 -3.02
C ALA A 282 -3.90 5.82 -3.77
N GLY A 283 -3.66 6.98 -4.41
CA GLY A 283 -4.67 7.67 -5.20
C GLY A 283 -5.15 6.89 -6.42
N LEU A 284 -4.25 6.20 -7.14
CA LEU A 284 -4.58 5.34 -8.28
C LEU A 284 -5.43 4.14 -7.84
N ALA A 285 -5.06 3.48 -6.74
CA ALA A 285 -5.83 2.38 -6.18
C ALA A 285 -7.26 2.83 -5.83
N HIS A 286 -7.40 3.97 -5.14
CA HIS A 286 -8.72 4.53 -4.83
C HIS A 286 -9.53 4.88 -6.09
N ARG A 287 -8.92 5.55 -7.07
CA ARG A 287 -9.59 5.97 -8.31
C ARG A 287 -9.98 4.80 -9.21
N SER A 288 -9.30 3.66 -9.11
CA SER A 288 -9.60 2.47 -9.92
C SER A 288 -10.96 1.83 -9.61
N VAL A 289 -11.51 2.07 -8.42
CA VAL A 289 -12.75 1.42 -7.95
C VAL A 289 -13.96 1.81 -8.79
N GLN A 290 -14.10 3.09 -9.14
CA GLN A 290 -15.27 3.57 -9.90
C GLN A 290 -15.32 3.03 -11.34
N PRO A 291 -14.24 3.12 -12.15
CA PRO A 291 -14.19 2.49 -13.46
C PRO A 291 -14.44 0.98 -13.40
N LEU A 292 -13.86 0.29 -12.41
CA LEU A 292 -14.07 -1.13 -12.22
C LEU A 292 -15.54 -1.48 -11.91
N LYS A 293 -16.19 -0.75 -10.99
CA LYS A 293 -17.61 -0.95 -10.68
C LYS A 293 -18.51 -0.67 -11.88
N HIS A 294 -18.22 0.39 -12.64
CA HIS A 294 -18.95 0.71 -13.86
C HIS A 294 -18.83 -0.44 -14.89
N PHE A 295 -17.61 -0.90 -15.13
CA PHE A 295 -17.32 -2.02 -16.03
C PHE A 295 -18.03 -3.31 -15.60
N ILE A 296 -17.96 -3.67 -14.32
CA ILE A 296 -18.67 -4.83 -13.76
C ILE A 296 -20.19 -4.67 -13.92
N GLY A 297 -20.74 -3.47 -13.66
CA GLY A 297 -22.17 -3.22 -13.81
C GLY A 297 -22.65 -3.33 -15.26
N GLN A 298 -21.81 -2.90 -16.21
CA GLN A 298 -22.07 -2.95 -17.64
C GLN A 298 -22.03 -4.39 -18.19
N PHE A 299 -20.94 -5.13 -17.94
CA PHE A 299 -20.71 -6.44 -18.56
C PHE A 299 -21.13 -7.62 -17.69
N LYS A 300 -21.37 -7.39 -16.39
CA LYS A 300 -21.83 -8.40 -15.40
C LYS A 300 -21.07 -9.73 -15.46
N PRO A 301 -19.72 -9.74 -15.54
CA PRO A 301 -18.98 -10.99 -15.61
C PRO A 301 -19.18 -11.83 -14.34
N ALA A 302 -19.17 -13.16 -14.46
CA ALA A 302 -19.04 -14.11 -13.37
C ALA A 302 -17.60 -14.13 -12.80
N LYS A 303 -16.60 -13.92 -13.66
CA LYS A 303 -15.17 -13.92 -13.30
C LYS A 303 -14.38 -12.79 -13.97
N LEU A 304 -13.42 -12.23 -13.24
CA LEU A 304 -12.44 -11.27 -13.73
C LEU A 304 -11.06 -11.92 -13.84
N HIS A 305 -10.37 -11.71 -14.95
CA HIS A 305 -8.95 -12.03 -15.11
C HIS A 305 -8.13 -10.76 -14.90
N LEU A 306 -7.37 -10.72 -13.80
CA LEU A 306 -6.60 -9.55 -13.39
C LEU A 306 -5.12 -9.70 -13.76
N PHE A 307 -4.65 -8.81 -14.62
CA PHE A 307 -3.25 -8.69 -15.00
C PHE A 307 -2.68 -7.40 -14.42
N LEU A 308 -1.62 -7.54 -13.62
CA LEU A 308 -0.96 -6.40 -12.97
C LEU A 308 0.43 -6.19 -13.59
N ALA A 309 0.64 -5.01 -14.15
CA ALA A 309 1.95 -4.49 -14.52
C ALA A 309 2.22 -3.23 -13.70
N THR A 310 2.47 -3.42 -12.40
CA THR A 310 2.56 -2.35 -11.40
C THR A 310 3.68 -2.60 -10.39
N PRO A 311 4.09 -1.60 -9.61
CA PRO A 311 4.84 -1.82 -8.37
C PRO A 311 4.04 -2.66 -7.36
N LEU A 312 4.73 -3.33 -6.43
CA LEU A 312 4.14 -4.15 -5.38
C LEU A 312 3.19 -3.35 -4.48
N GLY A 313 3.58 -2.16 -4.04
CA GLY A 313 2.77 -1.29 -3.19
C GLY A 313 1.43 -0.94 -3.84
N LEU A 314 1.41 -0.68 -5.16
CA LEU A 314 0.16 -0.46 -5.88
C LEU A 314 -0.71 -1.74 -5.94
N ALA A 315 -0.11 -2.92 -6.14
CA ALA A 315 -0.86 -4.19 -6.10
C ALA A 315 -1.53 -4.41 -4.74
N VAL A 316 -0.82 -4.13 -3.64
CA VAL A 316 -1.36 -4.17 -2.28
C VAL A 316 -2.50 -3.19 -2.10
N PHE A 317 -2.33 -1.93 -2.51
CA PHE A 317 -3.37 -0.92 -2.36
C PHE A 317 -4.60 -1.21 -3.22
N LEU A 318 -4.44 -1.80 -4.40
CA LEU A 318 -5.57 -2.27 -5.22
C LEU A 318 -6.38 -3.33 -4.48
N GLY A 319 -5.72 -4.36 -3.93
CA GLY A 319 -6.39 -5.40 -3.15
C GLY A 319 -7.10 -4.84 -1.92
N HIS A 320 -6.51 -3.82 -1.29
CA HIS A 320 -7.06 -3.11 -0.13
C HIS A 320 -8.33 -2.30 -0.45
N GLN A 321 -8.37 -1.68 -1.64
CA GLN A 321 -9.46 -0.81 -2.10
C GLN A 321 -10.55 -1.54 -2.89
N TRP A 322 -10.26 -2.72 -3.46
CA TRP A 322 -11.22 -3.50 -4.26
C TRP A 322 -12.16 -4.34 -3.38
N ASN A 323 -12.62 -3.76 -2.28
CA ASN A 323 -13.55 -4.41 -1.37
C ASN A 323 -14.94 -4.59 -2.02
N ALA A 324 -15.56 -5.75 -1.78
CA ALA A 324 -16.95 -6.03 -2.11
C ALA A 324 -17.32 -5.81 -3.58
N ILE A 325 -16.40 -6.09 -4.51
CA ILE A 325 -16.76 -6.13 -5.94
C ILE A 325 -17.64 -7.35 -6.26
N GLY A 326 -17.69 -8.36 -5.38
CA GLY A 326 -18.62 -9.49 -5.46
C GLY A 326 -18.28 -10.47 -6.60
N LYS A 327 -16.99 -10.60 -6.93
CA LYS A 327 -16.51 -11.35 -8.10
C LYS A 327 -15.35 -12.26 -7.77
N LYS A 328 -15.27 -13.35 -8.53
CA LYS A 328 -14.07 -14.18 -8.62
C LYS A 328 -13.02 -13.43 -9.43
N ILE A 329 -11.81 -13.36 -8.90
CA ILE A 329 -10.66 -12.74 -9.57
C ILE A 329 -9.57 -13.79 -9.72
N GLN A 330 -9.29 -14.18 -10.96
CA GLN A 330 -8.09 -14.94 -11.30
C GLN A 330 -6.93 -13.96 -11.49
N CYS A 331 -5.88 -14.09 -10.66
CA CYS A 331 -4.66 -13.31 -10.80
C CYS A 331 -3.65 -14.00 -11.75
N TYR A 332 -2.70 -13.21 -12.23
CA TYR A 332 -1.65 -13.66 -13.13
C TYR A 332 -0.31 -13.01 -12.78
N GLU A 333 0.79 -13.75 -13.01
CA GLU A 333 2.16 -13.27 -12.86
C GLU A 333 2.88 -13.22 -14.21
N TRP A 334 3.69 -12.18 -14.40
CA TRP A 334 4.56 -12.07 -15.56
C TRP A 334 5.77 -13.00 -15.44
N VAL A 335 5.95 -13.87 -16.42
CA VAL A 335 7.08 -14.80 -16.51
C VAL A 335 8.06 -14.28 -17.56
N SER A 336 9.08 -13.54 -17.11
CA SER A 336 9.98 -12.77 -17.97
C SER A 336 10.75 -13.58 -19.02
N GLY A 337 11.06 -14.85 -18.75
CA GLY A 337 11.74 -15.73 -19.70
C GLY A 337 10.91 -16.01 -20.95
N ASP A 338 9.62 -16.26 -20.75
CA ASP A 338 8.70 -16.63 -21.82
C ASP A 338 7.91 -15.42 -22.36
N LYS A 339 8.00 -14.27 -21.68
CA LYS A 339 7.23 -13.04 -21.98
C LYS A 339 5.72 -13.28 -22.05
N VAL A 340 5.23 -14.14 -21.16
CA VAL A 340 3.81 -14.46 -21.02
C VAL A 340 3.38 -14.32 -19.57
N TYR A 341 2.07 -14.22 -19.39
CA TYR A 341 1.46 -14.36 -18.08
C TYR A 341 1.15 -15.83 -17.79
N ALA A 342 1.33 -16.21 -16.53
CA ALA A 342 0.92 -17.51 -16.02
C ALA A 342 -0.10 -17.33 -14.88
N PRO A 343 -1.15 -18.17 -14.81
CA PRO A 343 -2.20 -18.05 -13.81
C PRO A 343 -1.66 -18.36 -12.41
N THR A 344 -2.14 -17.62 -11.43
CA THR A 344 -1.84 -17.84 -10.01
C THR A 344 -3.14 -18.17 -9.24
N GLY A 345 -3.42 -17.48 -8.14
CA GLY A 345 -4.57 -17.76 -7.29
C GLY A 345 -5.87 -17.12 -7.77
N GLU A 346 -7.00 -17.74 -7.40
CA GLU A 346 -8.34 -17.18 -7.55
C GLU A 346 -8.83 -16.63 -6.20
N LEU A 347 -9.12 -15.34 -6.14
CA LEU A 347 -9.68 -14.67 -4.96
C LEU A 347 -11.18 -14.46 -5.14
N GLN A 348 -11.93 -14.65 -4.06
CA GLN A 348 -13.34 -14.27 -3.99
C GLN A 348 -13.46 -12.96 -3.21
N LEU A 349 -13.80 -11.87 -3.90
CA LEU A 349 -14.00 -10.54 -3.32
C LEU A 349 -15.47 -10.18 -3.16
#